data_AF-A0A5J5SZX1-F1
#
_entry.id   AF-A0A5J5SZX1-F1
#
_cell.length_a   1.000
_cell.length_b   1.000
_cell.length_c   1.000
_cell.angle_alpha   90.00
_cell.angle_beta   90.00
_cell.angle_gamma   90.00
#
_symmetry.space_group_name_H-M   'P 1'
#
loop_
_entity.id
_entity.type
_entity.pdbx_description
1 polymer ?
#
loop_
_entity_poly.entity_id
_entity_poly.type
_entity_poly.pdbx_seq_one_letter_code
_entity_poly.pdbx_strand_id
1 'polypeptide(L)'
;ISSFYRITGLFISSYLWCIIFWNVGSGYDRFDRKEGIVCIFRWGFLGKNRCIFLQFLMKDIQSIRIEFKEGIYAHHFLYMEIRGQGAAPLRIDENLTPREIEQKAVKLAYFLCVLIEIF
;
A
#
# COMPACT_ATOMS: atom_id res chain seq x y z
N ILE A 1 -36.55 11.15 -23.21
CA ILE A 1 -35.75 11.66 -22.06
C ILE A 1 -35.67 10.65 -20.91
N SER A 2 -36.78 10.14 -20.34
CA SER A 2 -36.74 9.30 -19.11
C SER A 2 -36.08 7.92 -19.23
N SER A 3 -36.10 7.27 -20.40
CA SER A 3 -35.45 5.95 -20.57
C SER A 3 -33.92 6.05 -20.62
N PHE A 4 -33.38 7.20 -21.06
CA PHE A 4 -31.94 7.39 -21.23
C PHE A 4 -31.22 7.38 -19.88
N TYR A 5 -31.76 8.06 -18.88
CA TYR A 5 -31.23 8.08 -17.51
C TYR A 5 -31.22 6.68 -16.87
N ARG A 6 -32.20 5.83 -17.19
CA ARG A 6 -32.27 4.45 -16.67
C ARG A 6 -31.16 3.57 -17.24
N ILE A 7 -30.84 3.75 -18.53
CA ILE A 7 -29.74 3.05 -19.19
C ILE A 7 -28.40 3.54 -18.62
N THR A 8 -28.21 4.86 -18.49
CA THR A 8 -26.99 5.43 -17.91
C THR A 8 -26.75 4.93 -16.48
N GLY A 9 -27.81 4.83 -15.65
CA GLY A 9 -27.70 4.26 -14.30
C GLY A 9 -27.26 2.80 -14.29
N LEU A 10 -27.75 1.98 -15.22
CA LEU A 10 -27.31 0.58 -15.37
C LEU A 10 -25.84 0.48 -15.81
N PHE A 11 -25.39 1.35 -16.71
CA PHE A 11 -23.97 1.41 -17.11
C PHE A 11 -23.06 1.81 -15.95
N ILE A 12 -23.44 2.80 -15.15
CA ILE A 12 -22.65 3.22 -13.99
C ILE A 12 -22.62 2.12 -12.92
N SER A 13 -23.77 1.49 -12.65
CA SER A 13 -23.87 0.41 -11.66
C SER A 13 -23.05 -0.81 -12.07
N SER A 14 -23.13 -1.24 -13.33
CA SER A 14 -22.31 -2.33 -13.85
C SER A 14 -20.82 -1.99 -13.83
N TYR A 15 -20.44 -0.76 -14.17
CA TYR A 15 -19.05 -0.30 -14.08
C TYR A 15 -18.51 -0.35 -12.64
N LEU A 16 -19.26 0.15 -11.66
CA LEU A 16 -18.89 0.04 -10.25
C LEU A 16 -18.75 -1.42 -9.79
N TRP A 17 -19.70 -2.27 -10.18
CA TRP A 17 -19.65 -3.70 -9.85
C TRP A 17 -18.42 -4.38 -10.46
N CYS A 18 -18.06 -4.04 -11.70
CA CYS A 18 -16.85 -4.51 -12.34
C CYS A 18 -15.58 -4.06 -11.60
N ILE A 19 -15.52 -2.81 -11.11
CA ILE A 19 -14.36 -2.33 -10.32
C ILE A 19 -14.20 -3.14 -9.03
N ILE A 20 -15.30 -3.36 -8.31
CA ILE A 20 -15.30 -4.13 -7.05
C ILE A 20 -14.91 -5.59 -7.32
N PHE A 21 -15.52 -6.21 -8.34
CA PHE A 21 -15.23 -7.59 -8.73
C PHE A 21 -13.76 -7.78 -9.13
N TRP A 22 -13.19 -6.79 -9.82
CA TRP A 22 -11.80 -6.82 -10.27
C TRP A 22 -10.79 -6.46 -9.18
N ASN A 23 -11.28 -6.07 -8.00
CA ASN A 23 -10.50 -5.70 -6.82
C ASN A 23 -9.38 -4.69 -7.14
N VAL A 24 -9.73 -3.67 -7.93
CA VAL A 24 -8.83 -2.58 -8.34
C VAL A 24 -8.39 -1.82 -7.09
N GLY A 25 -7.09 -1.63 -6.91
CA GLY A 25 -6.52 -1.00 -5.72
C GLY A 25 -6.15 -1.99 -4.60
N SER A 26 -6.45 -3.29 -4.77
CA SER A 26 -5.94 -4.30 -3.83
C SER A 26 -4.44 -4.48 -3.94
N GLY A 27 -3.84 -5.01 -2.89
CA GLY A 27 -2.41 -5.22 -2.83
C GLY A 27 -2.03 -5.86 -1.51
N TYR A 28 -0.93 -6.58 -1.52
CA TYR A 28 -0.38 -7.19 -0.32
C TYR A 28 1.14 -6.99 -0.27
N ASP A 29 1.63 -6.86 0.95
CA ASP A 29 3.06 -6.75 1.23
C ASP A 29 3.48 -8.10 1.82
N ARG A 30 4.39 -8.81 1.15
CA ARG A 30 4.92 -10.11 1.59
C ARG A 30 6.38 -9.94 2.00
N PHE A 31 6.69 -10.36 3.23
CA PHE A 31 8.04 -10.31 3.79
C PHE A 31 8.52 -11.73 4.11
N ASP A 32 9.40 -12.28 3.27
CA ASP A 32 9.92 -13.65 3.42
C ASP A 32 11.34 -13.64 3.99
N ARG A 33 11.48 -13.97 5.29
CA ARG A 33 12.79 -14.03 5.98
C ARG A 33 13.66 -15.20 5.50
N LYS A 34 13.05 -16.27 5.00
CA LYS A 34 13.77 -17.47 4.51
C LYS A 34 14.47 -17.20 3.18
N GLU A 35 13.80 -16.50 2.28
CA GLU A 35 14.36 -16.14 0.97
C GLU A 35 15.16 -14.84 1.04
N GLY A 36 14.91 -14.00 2.05
CA GLY A 36 15.58 -12.70 2.21
C GLY A 36 15.02 -11.65 1.26
N ILE A 37 13.74 -11.78 0.89
CA ILE A 37 13.08 -11.01 -0.16
C ILE A 37 11.84 -10.31 0.40
N VAL A 38 11.67 -9.05 0.02
CA VAL A 38 10.46 -8.26 0.25
C VAL A 38 9.75 -8.04 -1.07
N CYS A 39 8.48 -8.44 -1.13
CA CYS A 39 7.64 -8.29 -2.31
C CYS A 39 6.49 -7.34 -1.99
N ILE A 40 6.45 -6.21 -2.67
CA ILE A 40 5.33 -5.26 -2.61
C ILE A 40 4.50 -5.46 -3.87
N PHE A 41 3.22 -5.78 -3.68
CA PHE A 41 2.31 -6.05 -4.78
C PHE A 41 1.14 -5.07 -4.78
N ARG A 42 0.95 -4.37 -5.89
CA ARG A 42 -0.12 -3.40 -6.09
C ARG A 42 -0.94 -3.73 -7.33
N TRP A 43 -2.25 -3.81 -7.20
CA TRP A 43 -3.20 -3.94 -8.29
C TRP A 43 -3.68 -2.57 -8.73
N GLY A 44 -3.29 -2.19 -9.94
CA GLY A 44 -3.78 -1.00 -10.61
C GLY A 44 -5.03 -1.25 -11.44
N PHE A 45 -5.40 -0.22 -12.20
CA PHE A 45 -6.51 -0.23 -13.13
C PHE A 45 -6.28 -1.22 -14.29
N LEU A 46 -7.37 -1.67 -14.94
CA LEU A 46 -7.32 -2.62 -16.05
C LEU A 46 -6.33 -2.20 -17.14
N GLY A 47 -5.36 -3.06 -17.45
CA GLY A 47 -4.35 -2.84 -18.50
C GLY A 47 -3.26 -3.92 -18.54
N LYS A 48 -2.33 -3.83 -19.50
CA LYS A 48 -1.20 -4.78 -19.65
C LYS A 48 -0.21 -4.74 -18.46
N ASN A 49 -0.10 -3.59 -17.77
CA ASN A 49 0.67 -3.43 -16.54
C ASN A 49 -0.25 -3.30 -15.30
N ARG A 50 -1.26 -4.18 -15.17
CA ARG A 50 -2.20 -4.11 -14.02
C ARG A 50 -1.52 -4.37 -12.67
N CYS A 51 -0.39 -5.08 -12.68
CA CYS A 51 0.30 -5.50 -11.46
C CYS A 51 1.65 -4.79 -11.40
N ILE A 52 1.84 -3.97 -10.38
CA ILE A 52 3.17 -3.48 -10.01
C ILE A 52 3.70 -4.49 -8.99
N PHE A 53 4.67 -5.29 -9.43
CA PHE A 53 5.40 -6.21 -8.57
C PHE A 53 6.80 -5.64 -8.36
N LEU A 54 7.06 -5.20 -7.14
CA LEU A 54 8.36 -4.68 -6.73
C LEU A 54 8.98 -5.69 -5.78
N GLN A 55 10.11 -6.25 -6.18
CA GLN A 55 10.86 -7.23 -5.42
C GLN A 55 12.19 -6.63 -4.99
N PHE A 56 12.45 -6.66 -3.69
CA PHE A 56 13.66 -6.11 -3.08
C PHE A 56 14.35 -7.16 -2.23
N LEU A 57 15.67 -7.05 -2.14
CA LEU A 57 16.44 -7.83 -1.19
C LEU A 57 16.39 -7.14 0.17
N MET A 58 16.28 -7.93 1.23
CA MET A 58 16.36 -7.46 2.63
C MET A 58 17.61 -6.62 2.90
N LYS A 59 18.72 -6.91 2.20
CA LYS A 59 20.00 -6.20 2.33
C LYS A 59 19.97 -4.75 1.83
N ASP A 60 19.05 -4.44 0.93
CA ASP A 60 18.94 -3.12 0.32
C ASP A 60 18.01 -2.19 1.11
N ILE A 61 17.36 -2.71 2.15
CA ILE A 61 16.46 -1.95 3.01
C ILE A 61 17.30 -1.23 4.06
N GLN A 62 17.20 0.09 4.08
CA GLN A 62 18.03 0.93 4.93
C GLN A 62 17.29 1.35 6.21
N SER A 63 16.09 1.89 6.05
CA SER A 63 15.29 2.42 7.15
C SER A 63 13.80 2.29 6.88
N ILE A 64 13.01 2.36 7.95
CA ILE A 64 11.58 2.57 7.89
C ILE A 64 11.33 4.02 8.32
N ARG A 65 10.78 4.83 7.41
CA ARG A 65 10.38 6.20 7.66
C ARG A 65 8.90 6.24 8.04
N ILE A 66 8.61 6.88 9.16
CA ILE A 66 7.23 7.19 9.57
C ILE A 66 7.05 8.69 9.36
N GLU A 67 6.17 9.07 8.44
CA GLU A 67 5.78 10.47 8.26
C GLU A 67 4.43 10.69 8.95
N PHE A 68 4.40 11.66 9.86
CA PHE A 68 3.16 12.11 10.46
C PHE A 68 2.65 13.36 9.74
N LYS A 69 1.54 13.23 9.00
CA LYS A 69 0.91 14.39 8.38
C LYS A 69 -0.11 14.99 9.34
N GLU A 70 0.30 16.04 10.03
CA GLU A 70 -0.52 16.77 11.00
C GLU A 70 -1.47 17.73 10.24
N GLY A 71 -2.78 17.51 10.34
CA GLY A 71 -3.82 18.26 9.64
C GLY A 71 -5.23 17.83 10.06
N ILE A 72 -6.29 18.31 9.37
CA ILE A 72 -7.70 17.97 9.68
C ILE A 72 -7.94 16.44 9.62
N TYR A 73 -7.17 15.76 8.77
CA TYR A 73 -7.06 14.30 8.72
C TYR A 73 -5.65 13.92 9.14
N ALA A 74 -5.47 13.60 10.42
CA ALA A 74 -4.23 12.98 10.90
C ALA A 74 -4.10 11.60 10.25
N HIS A 75 -3.14 11.44 9.35
CA HIS A 75 -2.82 10.16 8.73
C HIS A 75 -1.32 9.92 8.87
N HIS A 76 -0.97 8.72 9.34
CA HIS A 76 0.41 8.25 9.35
C HIS A 76 0.68 7.56 8.03
N PHE A 77 1.79 7.89 7.39
CA PHE A 77 2.31 7.16 6.25
C PHE A 77 3.58 6.45 6.67
N LEU A 78 3.70 5.18 6.27
CA LEU A 78 4.85 4.36 6.59
C LEU A 78 5.54 4.05 5.28
N TYR A 79 6.76 4.56 5.17
CA TYR A 79 7.61 4.42 4.02
C TYR A 79 8.77 3.50 4.35
N MET A 80 9.16 2.72 3.37
CA MET A 80 10.33 1.87 3.44
C MET A 80 11.39 2.48 2.52
N GLU A 81 12.50 2.92 3.08
CA GLU A 81 13.60 3.47 2.29
C GLU A 81 14.50 2.35 1.80
N ILE A 82 14.59 2.26 0.48
CA ILE A 82 15.36 1.23 -0.21
C ILE A 82 16.54 1.89 -0.91
N ARG A 83 17.73 1.35 -0.68
CA ARG A 83 18.98 1.84 -1.24
C ARG A 83 18.91 1.82 -2.77
N GLY A 84 18.89 3.01 -3.38
CA GLY A 84 18.95 3.21 -4.83
C GLY A 84 17.61 3.18 -5.58
N GLN A 85 16.49 2.83 -4.95
CA GLN A 85 15.17 2.78 -5.61
C GLN A 85 14.12 3.74 -5.02
N GLY A 86 14.44 4.41 -3.91
CA GLY A 86 13.57 5.43 -3.30
C GLY A 86 12.69 4.88 -2.17
N ALA A 87 11.76 5.72 -1.70
CA ALA A 87 10.83 5.38 -0.62
C ALA A 87 9.60 4.64 -1.16
N ALA A 88 9.43 3.37 -0.79
CA ALA A 88 8.25 2.59 -1.15
C ALA A 88 7.18 2.74 -0.05
N PRO A 89 5.96 3.21 -0.35
CA PRO A 89 4.90 3.29 0.64
C PRO A 89 4.42 1.88 1.01
N LEU A 90 4.44 1.58 2.30
CA LEU A 90 3.87 0.36 2.87
C LEU A 90 2.39 0.56 3.17
N ARG A 91 1.60 -0.51 3.01
CA ARG A 91 0.15 -0.42 3.26
C ARG A 91 -0.12 -0.43 4.76
N ILE A 92 -0.61 0.70 5.26
CA ILE A 92 -1.25 0.78 6.58
C ILE A 92 -2.75 0.58 6.38
N ASP A 93 -3.37 -0.12 7.33
CA ASP A 93 -4.82 -0.24 7.34
C ASP A 93 -5.40 1.10 7.84
N GLU A 94 -6.31 1.70 7.09
CA GLU A 94 -6.85 3.05 7.35
C GLU A 94 -7.53 3.19 8.73
N ASN A 95 -7.89 2.07 9.37
CA ASN A 95 -8.54 2.06 10.70
C ASN A 95 -7.59 1.96 11.90
N LEU A 96 -6.27 1.94 11.70
CA LEU A 96 -5.33 1.78 12.82
C LEU A 96 -5.15 3.08 13.61
N THR A 97 -5.17 2.94 14.93
CA THR A 97 -4.83 4.03 15.85
C THR A 97 -3.36 4.41 15.69
N PRO A 98 -2.95 5.70 15.85
CA PRO A 98 -1.55 6.12 15.80
C PRO A 98 -0.57 5.18 16.52
N ARG A 99 -0.93 4.76 17.73
CA ARG A 99 -0.15 3.85 18.57
C ARG A 99 0.00 2.45 17.96
N GLU A 100 -1.02 1.95 17.29
CA GLU A 100 -0.98 0.64 16.62
C GLU A 100 -0.09 0.69 15.37
N ILE A 101 -0.06 1.84 14.69
CA ILE A 101 0.82 2.08 13.54
C ILE A 101 2.28 2.08 14.00
N GLU A 102 2.59 2.78 15.08
CA GLU A 102 3.92 2.76 15.71
C GLU A 102 4.32 1.34 16.11
N GLN A 103 3.45 0.59 16.78
CA GLN A 103 3.73 -0.80 17.16
C GLN A 103 3.97 -1.69 15.94
N LYS A 104 3.20 -1.52 14.87
CA LYS A 104 3.39 -2.23 13.61
C LYS A 104 4.73 -1.88 12.97
N ALA A 105 5.11 -0.60 12.99
CA ALA A 105 6.40 -0.12 12.50
C ALA A 105 7.57 -0.73 13.27
N VAL A 106 7.51 -0.73 14.61
CA VAL A 106 8.52 -1.34 15.49
C VAL A 106 8.62 -2.84 15.23
N LYS A 107 7.49 -3.53 15.08
CA LYS A 107 7.48 -4.97 14.77
C LYS A 107 8.11 -5.27 13.42
N LEU A 108 7.85 -4.45 12.41
CA LEU A 108 8.49 -4.56 11.10
C LEU A 108 9.99 -4.26 11.16
N ALA A 109 10.39 -3.19 11.85
CA ALA A 109 11.79 -2.83 12.04
C ALA A 109 12.58 -3.93 12.75
N TYR A 110 12.00 -4.52 13.80
CA TYR A 110 12.58 -5.66 14.50
C TYR A 110 12.67 -6.90 13.60
N PHE A 111 11.65 -7.15 12.78
CA PHE A 111 11.65 -8.27 11.83
C PHE A 111 12.74 -8.13 10.75
N LEU A 112 12.95 -6.91 10.27
CA LEU A 112 13.91 -6.57 9.22
C LEU A 112 15.31 -6.24 9.74
N CYS A 113 15.45 -5.98 11.05
CA CYS A 113 16.67 -5.50 11.70
C CYS A 113 17.19 -4.17 11.12
N VAL A 114 16.28 -3.22 10.89
CA VAL A 114 16.57 -1.91 10.27
C VAL A 114 16.28 -0.75 11.22
N LEU A 115 16.87 0.41 10.93
CA LEU A 115 16.66 1.64 11.71
C LEU A 115 15.26 2.23 11.44
N ILE A 116 14.68 2.85 12.45
CA ILE A 116 13.42 3.59 12.34
C ILE A 116 13.76 5.08 12.34
N GLU A 117 13.28 5.80 11.32
CA GLU A 117 13.36 7.25 11.23
C GLU A 117 11.94 7.80 11.37
N ILE A 118 11.75 8.77 12.28
CA ILE A 118 10.45 9.40 12.54
C ILE A 118 10.57 10.85 12.10
N PHE A 119 9.67 11.29 11.22
CA PHE A 119 9.64 12.64 10.64
C PHE A 119 8.29 13.33 10.88
#